data_AF-Q8DQZ8-F1
#
_entry.id   AF-Q8DQZ8-F1
#
_cell.length_a   1.000
_cell.length_b   1.000
_cell.length_c   1.000
_cell.angle_alpha   90.00
_cell.angle_beta   90.00
_cell.angle_gamma   90.00
#
_symmetry.space_group_name_H-M   'P 1'
#
loop_
_entity.id
_entity.type
_entity.pdbx_description
1 polymer ?
#
loop_
_entity_poly.entity_id
_entity_poly.type
_entity_poly.pdbx_seq_one_letter_code
_entity_poly.pdbx_strand_id
1 'polypeptide(L)'
;MDKIVGKHSEYTYQLLTRYPNPQKRLEARFDKLIEIKRLTASKIQDILSVAPRSIGTTSPAREFEIIEIIKHYKRLIDKAETCVNDLMAEFNSAITTVTGIGGRLGAVILAEIRNIHAFDNPAQLQAFAGLDSSIYQSGQIDLAGRMIKRGSPHLRWALIQAAKACARFSPAFKAYLKTKLE
;
A
#
# COMPACT_ATOMS: atom_id res chain seq x y z
N MET A 1 3.09 17.53 10.19
CA MET A 1 2.96 17.19 8.76
C MET A 1 2.26 15.85 8.56
N ASP A 2 2.70 14.81 9.27
CA ASP A 2 2.17 13.42 9.19
C ASP A 2 0.66 13.26 9.41
N LYS A 3 0.02 14.19 10.13
CA LYS A 3 -1.43 14.20 10.34
C LYS A 3 -2.21 14.77 9.15
N ILE A 4 -1.55 15.50 8.24
CA ILE A 4 -2.17 16.22 7.12
C ILE A 4 -1.95 15.47 5.81
N VAL A 5 -0.72 15.02 5.57
CA VAL A 5 -0.34 14.31 4.35
C VAL A 5 -0.27 12.81 4.58
N GLY A 6 -0.59 12.02 3.55
CA GLY A 6 -0.44 10.57 3.62
C GLY A 6 1.04 10.18 3.75
N LYS A 7 1.33 9.28 4.69
CA LYS A 7 2.68 8.69 4.82
C LYS A 7 3.09 8.04 3.51
N HIS A 8 4.32 8.29 3.07
CA HIS A 8 4.93 7.68 1.87
C HIS A 8 4.14 7.84 0.56
N SER A 9 3.25 8.83 0.47
CA SER A 9 2.53 9.09 -0.76
C SER A 9 3.42 9.84 -1.77
N GLU A 10 3.19 9.62 -3.06
CA GLU A 10 4.04 10.23 -4.10
C GLU A 10 4.01 11.75 -4.06
N TYR A 11 2.85 12.36 -3.78
CA TYR A 11 2.73 13.80 -3.64
C TYR A 11 3.44 14.32 -2.38
N THR A 12 3.54 13.52 -1.31
CA THR A 12 4.33 13.88 -0.12
C THR A 12 5.81 13.93 -0.47
N TYR A 13 6.32 12.96 -1.22
CA TYR A 13 7.71 13.00 -1.68
C TYR A 13 7.96 14.18 -2.61
N GLN A 14 7.06 14.44 -3.57
CA GLN A 14 7.18 15.60 -4.46
C GLN A 14 7.16 16.93 -3.69
N LEU A 15 6.31 17.05 -2.68
CA LEU A 15 6.26 18.20 -1.78
C LEU A 15 7.57 18.39 -1.02
N LEU A 16 8.12 17.32 -0.45
CA LEU A 16 9.38 17.38 0.30
C LEU A 16 10.60 17.62 -0.61
N THR A 17 10.56 17.13 -1.85
CA THR A 17 11.63 17.38 -2.83
C THR A 17 11.63 18.82 -3.34
N ARG A 18 10.45 19.42 -3.57
CA ARG A 18 10.33 20.81 -4.07
C ARG A 18 10.39 21.85 -2.95
N TYR A 19 9.72 21.59 -1.82
CA TYR A 19 9.55 22.52 -0.69
C TYR A 19 9.86 21.80 0.63
N PRO A 20 11.14 21.48 0.88
CA PRO A 20 11.56 20.63 2.00
C PRO A 20 11.21 21.24 3.37
N ASN A 21 11.44 22.54 3.56
CA ASN A 21 11.24 23.21 4.83
C ASN A 21 9.88 23.97 4.88
N PRO A 22 9.37 24.32 6.08
CA PRO A 22 8.11 25.05 6.22
C PRO A 22 8.11 26.46 5.60
N GLN A 23 9.23 27.18 5.70
CA GLN A 23 9.37 28.53 5.17
C GLN A 23 9.23 28.58 3.64
N LYS A 24 9.88 27.66 2.91
CA LYS A 24 9.74 27.50 1.46
C LYS A 24 8.32 27.16 1.03
N ARG A 25 7.54 26.47 1.87
CA ARG A 25 6.12 26.20 1.60
C ARG A 25 5.28 27.46 1.75
N LEU A 26 5.57 28.29 2.75
CA LEU A 26 4.93 29.59 2.92
C LEU A 26 5.25 30.55 1.77
N GLU A 27 6.50 30.55 1.30
CA GLU A 27 6.95 31.34 0.14
C GLU A 27 6.32 30.87 -1.16
N ALA A 28 6.23 29.56 -1.36
CA ALA A 28 5.54 28.95 -2.51
C ALA A 28 4.04 29.32 -2.56
N ARG A 29 3.42 29.52 -1.39
CA ARG A 29 1.99 29.80 -1.21
C ARG A 29 1.10 28.74 -1.86
N PHE A 30 -0.19 29.02 -1.95
CA PHE A 30 -1.17 28.10 -2.50
C PHE A 30 -0.88 27.77 -3.98
N ASP A 31 -0.53 28.79 -4.78
CA ASP A 31 -0.41 28.70 -6.23
C ASP A 31 0.65 27.70 -6.71
N LYS A 32 1.77 27.59 -5.99
CA LYS A 32 2.82 26.63 -6.34
C LYS A 32 2.59 25.25 -5.75
N LEU A 33 1.94 25.17 -4.59
CA LEU A 33 1.64 23.89 -3.94
C LEU A 33 0.56 23.12 -4.71
N ILE A 34 -0.42 23.79 -5.32
CA ILE A 34 -1.48 23.14 -6.11
C ILE A 34 -0.96 22.48 -7.40
N GLU A 35 0.22 22.87 -7.89
CA GLU A 35 0.89 22.20 -9.02
C GLU A 35 1.28 20.73 -8.69
N ILE A 36 1.34 20.37 -7.41
CA ILE A 36 1.64 18.99 -6.97
C ILE A 36 0.39 18.12 -7.14
N LYS A 37 0.46 17.16 -8.07
CA LYS A 37 -0.65 16.25 -8.38
C LYS A 37 -1.12 15.49 -7.13
N ARG A 38 -2.43 15.37 -6.93
CA ARG A 38 -3.10 14.73 -5.77
C ARG A 38 -2.94 15.46 -4.43
N LEU A 39 -2.22 16.58 -4.37
CA LEU A 39 -2.27 17.46 -3.20
C LEU A 39 -3.54 18.31 -3.27
N THR A 40 -4.51 18.02 -2.40
CA THR A 40 -5.82 18.68 -2.42
C THR A 40 -5.76 20.08 -1.81
N ALA A 41 -6.65 20.97 -2.25
CA ALA A 41 -6.75 22.34 -1.73
C ALA A 41 -6.88 22.38 -0.20
N SER A 42 -7.67 21.49 0.40
CA SER A 42 -7.80 21.34 1.85
C SER A 42 -6.48 21.06 2.55
N LYS A 43 -5.69 20.11 2.01
CA LYS A 43 -4.37 19.78 2.57
C LYS A 43 -3.38 20.93 2.42
N ILE A 44 -3.46 21.71 1.35
CA ILE A 44 -2.60 22.88 1.15
C ILE A 44 -2.90 23.93 2.23
N GLN A 45 -4.18 24.21 2.48
CA GLN A 45 -4.59 25.12 3.56
C GLN A 45 -4.10 24.63 4.92
N ASP A 46 -4.24 23.34 5.22
CA ASP A 46 -3.72 22.75 6.46
C ASP A 46 -2.19 22.82 6.55
N ILE A 47 -1.47 22.63 5.45
CA ILE A 47 -0.01 22.76 5.41
C ILE A 47 0.39 24.20 5.71
N LEU A 48 -0.26 25.18 5.07
CA LEU A 48 0.04 26.60 5.24
C LEU A 48 -0.36 27.11 6.62
N SER A 49 -1.39 26.56 7.26
CA SER A 49 -1.79 26.92 8.62
C SER A 49 -0.83 26.38 9.70
N VAL A 50 -0.25 25.20 9.47
CA VAL A 50 0.68 24.56 10.41
C VAL A 50 2.14 24.99 10.18
N ALA A 51 2.51 25.39 8.96
CA ALA A 51 3.90 25.73 8.61
C ALA A 51 4.54 26.80 9.53
N PRO A 52 3.86 27.92 9.90
CA PRO A 52 4.46 28.94 10.77
C PRO A 52 4.74 28.47 12.20
N ARG A 53 4.01 27.44 12.68
CA ARG A 53 4.16 26.87 14.03
C ARG A 53 4.96 25.57 14.04
N SER A 54 5.57 25.22 12.91
CA SER A 54 6.32 23.98 12.75
C SER A 54 7.70 24.11 13.39
N ILE A 55 8.14 23.08 14.13
CA ILE A 55 9.53 22.93 14.60
C ILE A 55 10.53 22.60 13.48
N GLY A 56 10.15 22.82 12.21
CA GLY A 56 10.96 22.43 11.06
C GLY A 56 12.12 23.39 10.86
N THR A 57 13.32 22.88 10.59
CA THR A 57 14.52 23.69 10.40
C THR A 57 14.66 24.18 8.96
N THR A 58 15.19 25.39 8.79
CA THR A 58 15.49 26.03 7.49
C THR A 58 16.97 25.90 7.11
N SER A 59 17.69 24.97 7.76
CA SER A 59 19.11 24.76 7.48
C SER A 59 19.30 24.17 6.08
N PRO A 60 20.12 24.78 5.21
CA PRO A 60 20.42 24.24 3.88
C PRO A 60 20.95 22.80 3.92
N ALA A 61 21.71 22.44 4.97
CA ALA A 61 22.22 21.08 5.16
C ALA A 61 21.09 20.06 5.38
N ARG A 62 20.06 20.40 6.17
CA ARG A 62 18.90 19.52 6.41
C ARG A 62 18.02 19.38 5.19
N GLU A 63 17.88 20.44 4.41
CA GLU A 63 17.16 20.37 3.14
C GLU A 63 17.85 19.43 2.15
N PHE A 64 19.17 19.58 2.02
CA PHE A 64 20.00 18.72 1.19
C PHE A 64 19.87 17.26 1.63
N GLU A 65 20.00 17.00 2.94
CA GLU A 65 19.84 15.67 3.52
C GLU A 65 18.49 15.03 3.16
N ILE A 66 17.37 15.73 3.37
CA ILE A 66 16.02 15.21 3.07
C ILE A 66 15.88 14.88 1.59
N ILE A 67 16.32 15.78 0.71
CA ILE A 67 16.21 15.60 -0.74
C ILE A 67 17.02 14.38 -1.20
N GLU A 68 18.27 14.26 -0.73
CA GLU A 68 19.15 13.17 -1.13
C GLU A 68 18.71 11.83 -0.54
N ILE A 69 18.19 11.79 0.69
CA ILE A 69 17.59 10.60 1.28
C ILE A 69 16.39 10.12 0.45
N ILE A 70 15.47 11.01 0.09
CA ILE A 70 14.31 10.65 -0.74
C ILE A 70 14.76 10.10 -2.09
N LYS A 71 15.70 10.77 -2.77
CA LYS A 71 16.25 10.30 -4.06
C LYS A 71 16.95 8.95 -3.92
N HIS A 72 17.72 8.75 -2.85
CA HIS A 72 18.44 7.50 -2.61
C HIS A 72 17.48 6.33 -2.42
N TYR A 73 16.50 6.46 -1.53
CA TYR A 73 15.53 5.39 -1.30
C TYR A 73 14.63 5.13 -2.51
N LYS A 74 14.23 6.16 -3.26
CA LYS A 74 13.49 5.97 -4.52
C LYS A 74 14.28 5.09 -5.48
N ARG A 75 15.56 5.41 -5.72
CA ARG A 75 16.43 4.59 -6.56
C ARG A 75 16.57 3.14 -6.07
N LEU A 76 16.66 2.93 -4.75
CA LEU A 76 16.74 1.57 -4.20
C LEU A 76 15.44 0.79 -4.39
N ILE A 77 14.29 1.43 -4.19
CA ILE A 77 12.98 0.83 -4.42
C ILE A 77 12.81 0.48 -5.90
N ASP A 78 13.12 1.40 -6.81
CA ASP A 78 12.98 1.17 -8.25
C ASP A 78 13.86 0.00 -8.72
N LYS A 79 15.09 -0.12 -8.20
CA LYS A 79 15.98 -1.26 -8.46
C LYS A 79 15.41 -2.58 -7.94
N ALA A 80 14.88 -2.58 -6.72
CA ALA A 80 14.26 -3.77 -6.14
C ALA A 80 13.02 -4.20 -6.93
N GLU A 81 12.17 -3.25 -7.33
CA GLU A 81 10.98 -3.52 -8.15
C GLU A 81 11.35 -4.07 -9.52
N THR A 82 12.40 -3.53 -10.16
CA THR A 82 12.91 -4.04 -11.44
C THR A 82 13.36 -5.50 -11.31
N CYS A 83 14.20 -5.80 -10.33
CA CYS A 83 14.68 -7.16 -10.07
C CYS A 83 13.54 -8.15 -9.81
N VAL A 84 12.53 -7.74 -9.02
CA VAL A 84 11.35 -8.58 -8.76
C VAL A 84 10.55 -8.83 -10.05
N ASN A 85 10.40 -7.81 -10.91
CA ASN A 85 9.68 -7.96 -12.17
C ASN A 85 10.43 -8.89 -13.14
N ASP A 86 11.75 -8.80 -13.22
CA ASP A 86 12.58 -9.68 -14.04
C ASP A 86 12.44 -11.14 -13.59
N LEU A 87 12.57 -11.40 -12.29
CA LEU A 87 12.35 -12.74 -11.72
C LEU A 87 10.93 -13.25 -11.99
N MET A 88 9.91 -12.41 -11.85
CA MET A 88 8.53 -12.79 -12.13
C MET A 88 8.29 -13.12 -13.61
N ALA A 89 8.99 -12.46 -14.53
CA ALA A 89 8.94 -12.75 -15.96
C ALA A 89 9.58 -14.11 -16.27
N GLU A 90 10.69 -14.46 -15.61
CA GLU A 90 11.34 -15.77 -15.72
C GLU A 90 10.48 -16.91 -15.19
N PHE A 91 9.84 -16.72 -14.03
CA PHE A 91 8.94 -17.73 -13.45
C PHE A 91 7.70 -18.02 -14.31
N ASN A 92 7.24 -17.03 -15.08
CA ASN A 92 6.05 -17.09 -15.95
C ASN A 92 4.85 -17.81 -15.30
N SER A 93 4.59 -17.47 -14.03
CA SER A 93 3.60 -18.18 -13.21
C SER A 93 2.17 -17.86 -13.63
N ALA A 94 1.29 -18.88 -13.60
CA ALA A 94 -0.14 -18.72 -13.82
C ALA A 94 -0.82 -17.72 -12.85
N ILE A 95 -0.20 -17.36 -11.72
CA ILE A 95 -0.78 -16.44 -10.74
C ILE A 95 -1.07 -15.05 -11.32
N THR A 96 -0.26 -14.58 -12.28
CA THR A 96 -0.42 -13.26 -12.91
C THR A 96 -1.50 -13.24 -14.00
N THR A 97 -2.03 -14.41 -14.38
CA THR A 97 -3.17 -14.52 -15.32
C THR A 97 -4.49 -14.12 -14.67
N VAL A 98 -4.56 -14.17 -13.34
CA VAL A 98 -5.75 -13.77 -12.57
C VAL A 98 -5.90 -12.25 -12.63
N THR A 99 -7.06 -11.78 -13.09
CA THR A 99 -7.35 -10.34 -13.15
C THR A 99 -7.18 -9.68 -11.79
N GLY A 100 -6.35 -8.63 -11.73
CA GLY A 100 -6.05 -7.91 -10.50
C GLY A 100 -4.79 -8.37 -9.77
N ILE A 101 -4.16 -9.49 -10.19
CA ILE A 101 -2.85 -9.91 -9.67
C ILE A 101 -1.75 -9.53 -10.68
N GLY A 102 -1.06 -8.42 -10.41
CA GLY A 102 0.14 -8.04 -11.15
C GLY A 102 1.42 -8.66 -10.57
N GLY A 103 2.57 -8.40 -11.20
CA GLY A 103 3.87 -8.94 -10.79
C GLY A 103 4.20 -8.75 -9.31
N ARG A 104 3.95 -7.56 -8.75
CA ARG A 104 4.20 -7.27 -7.33
C ARG A 104 3.37 -8.12 -6.37
N LEU A 105 2.06 -8.26 -6.60
CA LEU A 105 1.20 -9.10 -5.74
C LEU A 105 1.49 -10.58 -5.97
N GLY A 106 1.70 -10.99 -7.22
CA GLY A 106 2.08 -12.35 -7.58
C GLY A 106 3.37 -12.78 -6.89
N ALA A 107 4.41 -11.92 -6.90
CA ALA A 107 5.68 -12.19 -6.23
C ALA A 107 5.52 -12.44 -4.74
N VAL A 108 4.73 -11.61 -4.04
CA VAL A 108 4.46 -11.80 -2.60
C VAL A 108 3.71 -13.11 -2.36
N ILE A 109 2.70 -13.41 -3.18
CA ILE A 109 1.93 -14.67 -3.06
C ILE A 109 2.85 -15.89 -3.26
N LEU A 110 3.67 -15.89 -4.32
CA LEU A 110 4.57 -16.99 -4.61
C LEU A 110 5.66 -17.15 -3.54
N ALA A 111 6.23 -16.05 -3.06
CA ALA A 111 7.25 -16.08 -2.01
C ALA A 111 6.72 -16.63 -0.68
N GLU A 112 5.50 -16.26 -0.30
CA GLU A 112 4.88 -16.71 0.95
C GLU A 112 4.34 -18.14 0.87
N ILE A 113 3.81 -18.56 -0.28
CA ILE A 113 3.37 -19.94 -0.49
C ILE A 113 4.57 -20.88 -0.59
N ARG A 114 5.63 -20.46 -1.30
CA ARG A 114 6.86 -21.20 -1.61
C ARG A 114 6.63 -22.50 -2.41
N ASN A 115 5.88 -23.45 -1.87
CA ASN A 115 5.49 -24.70 -2.53
C ASN A 115 3.98 -24.91 -2.37
N ILE A 116 3.24 -24.82 -3.48
CA ILE A 116 1.79 -25.03 -3.49
C ILE A 116 1.39 -26.46 -3.14
N HIS A 117 2.26 -27.44 -3.40
CA HIS A 117 2.03 -28.86 -3.09
C HIS A 117 2.21 -29.19 -1.60
N ALA A 118 2.58 -28.22 -0.77
CA ALA A 118 2.55 -28.36 0.68
C ALA A 118 1.12 -28.27 1.26
N PHE A 119 0.13 -27.94 0.43
CA PHE A 119 -1.28 -27.83 0.80
C PHE A 119 -2.10 -28.85 0.01
N ASP A 120 -2.85 -29.69 0.72
CA ASP A 120 -3.69 -30.71 0.09
C ASP A 120 -4.95 -30.11 -0.55
N ASN A 121 -5.39 -28.96 -0.04
CA ASN A 121 -6.59 -28.28 -0.52
C ASN A 121 -6.54 -26.76 -0.31
N PRO A 122 -7.36 -25.98 -1.04
CA PRO A 122 -7.41 -24.52 -0.91
C PRO A 122 -7.80 -24.02 0.49
N ALA A 123 -8.59 -24.78 1.26
CA ALA A 123 -8.99 -24.37 2.61
C ALA A 123 -7.81 -24.40 3.59
N GLN A 124 -6.88 -25.34 3.45
CA GLN A 124 -5.62 -25.32 4.22
C GLN A 124 -4.79 -24.07 3.90
N LEU A 125 -4.71 -23.68 2.62
CA LEU A 125 -4.03 -22.45 2.22
C LEU A 125 -4.74 -21.20 2.77
N GLN A 126 -6.07 -21.17 2.76
CA GLN A 126 -6.88 -20.11 3.35
C GLN A 126 -6.64 -19.97 4.86
N ALA A 127 -6.57 -21.10 5.57
CA ALA A 127 -6.25 -21.15 7.00
C ALA A 127 -4.82 -20.69 7.27
N PHE A 128 -3.85 -21.06 6.41
CA PHE A 128 -2.47 -20.59 6.48
C PHE A 128 -2.33 -19.09 6.20
N ALA A 129 -3.15 -18.52 5.32
CA ALA A 129 -3.25 -17.07 5.16
C ALA A 129 -4.00 -16.41 6.34
N GLY A 130 -4.68 -17.18 7.19
CA GLY A 130 -5.55 -16.69 8.26
C GLY A 130 -6.65 -15.77 7.73
N LEU A 131 -7.35 -16.21 6.68
CA LEU A 131 -8.51 -15.50 6.14
C LEU A 131 -9.84 -15.95 6.78
N ASP A 132 -9.80 -16.93 7.67
CA ASP A 132 -10.96 -17.41 8.43
C ASP A 132 -11.38 -16.43 9.52
N SER A 133 -12.65 -16.48 9.92
CA SER A 133 -13.17 -15.81 11.11
C SER A 133 -12.88 -16.62 12.37
N SER A 134 -12.61 -15.96 13.49
CA SER A 134 -12.56 -16.63 14.78
C SER A 134 -13.94 -17.18 15.14
N ILE A 135 -14.01 -18.35 15.75
CA ILE A 135 -15.26 -18.94 16.22
C ILE A 135 -15.33 -18.73 17.73
N TYR A 136 -16.41 -18.12 18.22
CA TYR A 136 -16.73 -18.02 19.64
C TYR A 136 -17.88 -18.96 19.95
N GLN A 137 -17.57 -20.10 20.57
CA GLN A 137 -18.55 -21.08 21.00
C GLN A 137 -18.61 -21.13 22.53
N SER A 138 -19.76 -20.73 23.12
CA SER A 138 -20.04 -20.92 24.55
C SER A 138 -21.44 -21.51 24.73
N GLY A 139 -21.50 -22.80 25.04
CA GLY A 139 -22.76 -23.53 25.24
C GLY A 139 -23.60 -23.60 23.95
N GLN A 140 -24.65 -22.78 23.88
CA GLN A 140 -25.58 -22.71 22.75
C GLN A 140 -25.29 -21.59 21.75
N ILE A 141 -24.30 -20.74 22.04
CA ILE A 141 -23.97 -19.57 21.22
C ILE A 141 -22.80 -19.95 20.29
N ASP A 142 -23.02 -19.87 18.98
CA ASP A 142 -21.97 -19.94 17.96
C ASP A 142 -21.94 -18.60 17.21
N LEU A 143 -20.87 -17.82 17.43
CA LEU A 143 -20.70 -16.50 16.82
C LEU A 143 -19.40 -16.47 16.00
N ALA A 144 -19.55 -16.04 14.75
CA ALA A 144 -18.41 -15.63 13.93
C ALA A 144 -17.85 -14.31 14.48
N GLY A 145 -16.61 -14.35 14.93
CA GLY A 145 -15.87 -13.21 15.42
C GLY A 145 -15.03 -12.52 14.36
N ARG A 146 -13.94 -11.88 14.79
CA ARG A 146 -13.05 -11.14 13.89
C ARG A 146 -12.17 -12.11 13.09
N MET A 147 -11.63 -11.63 11.97
CA MET A 147 -10.64 -12.37 11.19
C MET A 147 -9.47 -12.84 12.05
N ILE A 148 -9.10 -14.12 11.91
CA ILE A 148 -7.99 -14.75 12.62
C ILE A 148 -6.68 -14.13 12.15
N LYS A 149 -5.71 -13.97 13.06
CA LYS A 149 -4.38 -13.40 12.77
C LYS A 149 -3.26 -14.45 12.70
N ARG A 150 -3.60 -15.73 12.65
CA ARG A 150 -2.65 -16.85 12.53
C ARG A 150 -2.11 -16.96 11.11
N GLY A 151 -0.89 -17.44 10.96
CA GLY A 151 -0.24 -17.61 9.66
C GLY A 151 0.30 -16.32 9.05
N SER A 152 0.55 -16.30 7.74
CA SER A 152 1.32 -15.23 7.09
C SER A 152 0.54 -13.90 6.97
N PRO A 153 1.00 -12.81 7.62
CA PRO A 153 0.38 -11.50 7.43
C PRO A 153 0.59 -10.92 6.04
N HIS A 154 1.69 -11.25 5.36
CA HIS A 154 1.99 -10.79 4.02
C HIS A 154 1.11 -11.47 2.98
N LEU A 155 0.93 -12.80 3.09
CA LEU A 155 0.02 -13.55 2.22
C LEU A 155 -1.41 -13.05 2.39
N ARG A 156 -1.87 -12.88 3.64
CA ARG A 156 -3.19 -12.32 3.93
C ARG A 156 -3.39 -10.96 3.26
N TRP A 157 -2.43 -10.06 3.43
CA TRP A 157 -2.48 -8.74 2.83
C TRP A 157 -2.54 -8.83 1.30
N ALA A 158 -1.68 -9.65 0.69
CA ALA A 158 -1.62 -9.79 -0.77
C ALA A 158 -2.92 -10.34 -1.35
N LEU A 159 -3.51 -11.37 -0.71
CA LEU A 159 -4.79 -11.94 -1.12
C LEU A 159 -5.95 -10.95 -0.97
N ILE A 160 -5.99 -10.17 0.11
CA ILE A 160 -7.01 -9.13 0.28
C ILE A 160 -6.88 -8.02 -0.77
N GLN A 161 -5.65 -7.60 -1.10
CA GLN A 161 -5.43 -6.62 -2.17
C GLN A 161 -5.82 -7.19 -3.54
N ALA A 162 -5.45 -8.44 -3.82
CA ALA A 162 -5.82 -9.14 -5.03
C ALA A 162 -7.34 -9.24 -5.18
N ALA A 163 -8.06 -9.64 -4.13
CA ALA A 163 -9.52 -9.74 -4.14
C ALA A 163 -10.20 -8.38 -4.44
N LYS A 164 -9.71 -7.30 -3.81
CA LYS A 164 -10.20 -5.93 -4.07
C LYS A 164 -9.92 -5.48 -5.50
N ALA A 165 -8.73 -5.75 -6.02
CA ALA A 165 -8.36 -5.41 -7.39
C ALA A 165 -9.18 -6.23 -8.40
N CYS A 166 -9.37 -7.52 -8.14
CA CYS A 166 -10.14 -8.42 -8.98
C CYS A 166 -11.60 -7.97 -9.13
N ALA A 167 -12.28 -7.66 -8.02
CA ALA A 167 -13.64 -7.13 -8.04
C ALA A 167 -13.75 -5.74 -8.69
N ARG A 168 -12.65 -4.97 -8.74
CA ARG A 168 -12.63 -3.66 -9.41
C ARG A 168 -12.44 -3.78 -10.91
N PHE A 169 -11.57 -4.67 -11.37
CA PHE A 169 -11.13 -4.73 -12.76
C PHE A 169 -11.82 -5.85 -13.58
N SER A 170 -12.38 -6.87 -12.93
CA SER A 170 -13.14 -7.93 -13.60
C SER A 170 -14.64 -7.70 -13.44
N PRO A 171 -15.40 -7.52 -14.55
CA PRO A 171 -16.85 -7.42 -14.50
C PRO A 171 -17.53 -8.65 -13.86
N ALA A 172 -16.99 -9.85 -14.10
CA ALA A 172 -17.52 -11.10 -13.56
C ALA A 172 -17.42 -11.13 -12.02
N PHE A 173 -16.24 -10.83 -11.45
CA PHE A 173 -16.08 -10.79 -10.00
C PHE A 173 -16.80 -9.61 -9.36
N LYS A 174 -16.95 -8.49 -10.07
CA LYS A 174 -17.78 -7.37 -9.62
C LYS A 174 -19.25 -7.78 -9.46
N ALA A 175 -19.79 -8.50 -10.46
CA ALA A 175 -21.16 -9.03 -10.40
C ALA A 175 -21.30 -10.04 -9.25
N TYR A 176 -20.37 -10.99 -9.13
CA TYR A 176 -20.36 -11.95 -8.03
C TYR A 176 -20.33 -11.28 -6.66
N LEU A 177 -19.46 -10.29 -6.45
CA LEU A 177 -19.39 -9.55 -5.19
C LEU A 177 -20.73 -8.87 -4.87
N LYS A 178 -21.39 -8.27 -5.86
CA LYS A 178 -22.71 -7.65 -5.67
C LYS A 178 -23.74 -8.67 -5.16
N THR A 179 -23.78 -9.87 -5.74
CA THR A 179 -24.70 -10.94 -5.29
C THR A 179 -24.43 -11.48 -3.88
N LYS A 180 -23.26 -11.22 -3.29
CA LYS A 180 -22.94 -11.63 -1.92
C LYS A 180 -23.15 -10.52 -0.88
N LEU A 181 -23.34 -9.29 -1.33
CA LEU A 181 -23.63 -8.12 -0.49
C LEU A 181 -25.13 -7.82 -0.41
N GLU A 182 -25.91 -8.26 -1.40
CA GLU A 182 -27.37 -8.33 -1.38
C GLU A 182 -27.83 -9.55 -0.57
#